data_AF-A0A932DM85-F1
#
_entry.id   AF-A0A932DM85-F1
#
_cell.length_a   1.000
_cell.length_b   1.000
_cell.length_c   1.000
_cell.angle_alpha   90.00
_cell.angle_beta   90.00
_cell.angle_gamma   90.00
#
_symmetry.space_group_name_H-M   'P 1'
#
loop_
_entity.id
_entity.type
_entity.pdbx_description
1 polymer ?
#
loop_
_entity_poly.entity_id
_entity_poly.type
_entity_poly.pdbx_seq_one_letter_code
_entity_poly.pdbx_strand_id
1 'polypeptide(L)'
;AKMLANALDDSYVLIRNLGLPGLDHDADLILVGTTGLWAIEVTNLGGLHKAEGAHWLAFNPGAVAFEPVAPNLVERARQSGSAIYAYLHRQNMPVPWVNPMLLCINPKMDVRVEDTPVAVLNRADIPGFIANSAKAFEQILNVDDVKTVSESLLALSQTSTAKVRRPRRLPTLGLMRPELIVIGLLALMNVCLLGGFALLIWRNTLTGP
;
A
#
# COMPACT_ATOMS: atom_id res chain seq x y z
N ALA A 1 2.48 7.51 -5.30
CA ALA A 1 1.43 8.51 -5.65
C ALA A 1 1.97 9.70 -6.47
N LYS A 2 2.87 10.55 -5.95
CA LYS A 2 3.39 11.72 -6.69
C LYS A 2 4.12 11.35 -8.00
N MET A 3 4.78 10.19 -8.02
CA MET A 3 5.44 9.68 -9.24
C MET A 3 4.46 9.31 -10.37
N LEU A 4 3.30 8.73 -10.03
CA LEU A 4 2.28 8.39 -11.04
C LEU A 4 1.64 9.68 -11.59
N ALA A 5 1.25 10.58 -10.68
CA ALA A 5 0.58 11.84 -11.04
C ALA A 5 1.46 12.76 -11.91
N ASN A 6 2.78 12.73 -11.75
CA ASN A 6 3.68 13.57 -12.54
C ASN A 6 4.00 13.02 -13.94
N ALA A 7 3.70 11.75 -14.19
CA ALA A 7 4.10 11.06 -15.41
C ALA A 7 2.90 10.73 -16.32
N LEU A 8 1.68 10.90 -15.83
CA LEU A 8 0.45 10.80 -16.60
C LEU A 8 0.03 12.21 -17.08
N ASP A 9 -0.52 12.29 -18.29
CA ASP A 9 -1.09 13.52 -18.84
C ASP A 9 -2.55 13.74 -18.36
N ASP A 10 -3.18 14.81 -18.85
CA ASP A 10 -4.55 15.19 -18.48
C ASP A 10 -5.63 14.20 -18.97
N SER A 11 -5.27 13.16 -19.74
CA SER A 11 -6.21 12.12 -20.18
C SER A 11 -6.52 11.08 -19.08
N TYR A 12 -5.85 11.19 -17.94
CA TYR A 12 -6.02 10.28 -16.81
C TYR A 12 -6.57 10.98 -15.56
N VAL A 13 -7.46 10.28 -14.85
CA VAL A 13 -7.96 10.68 -13.54
C VAL A 13 -7.50 9.67 -12.49
N LEU A 14 -6.86 10.17 -11.43
CA LEU A 14 -6.37 9.36 -10.31
C LEU A 14 -7.24 9.57 -9.06
N ILE A 15 -7.99 8.54 -8.68
CA ILE A 15 -8.81 8.48 -7.47
C ILE A 15 -8.05 7.69 -6.40
N ARG A 16 -8.23 8.03 -5.11
CA ARG A 16 -7.44 7.45 -4.02
C ARG A 16 -8.30 7.11 -2.82
N ASN A 17 -7.96 6.02 -2.14
CA ASN A 17 -8.62 5.56 -0.92
C ASN A 17 -10.15 5.50 -1.10
N LEU A 18 -10.60 4.79 -2.15
CA LEU A 18 -12.02 4.64 -2.43
C LEU A 18 -12.56 3.43 -1.67
N GLY A 19 -13.45 3.68 -0.72
CA GLY A 19 -14.24 2.63 -0.09
C GLY A 19 -15.28 2.08 -1.07
N LEU A 20 -15.24 0.78 -1.34
CA LEU A 20 -16.16 0.11 -2.26
C LEU A 20 -17.15 -0.79 -1.49
N PRO A 21 -18.43 -0.84 -1.87
CA PRO A 21 -19.37 -1.77 -1.28
C PRO A 21 -18.90 -3.22 -1.45
N GLY A 22 -18.81 -3.95 -0.33
CA GLY A 22 -18.43 -5.37 -0.31
C GLY A 22 -16.94 -5.63 -0.11
N LEU A 23 -16.10 -4.59 -0.04
CA LEU A 23 -14.71 -4.73 0.41
C LEU A 23 -14.58 -4.40 1.91
N ASP A 24 -13.66 -5.09 2.57
CA ASP A 24 -13.24 -4.81 3.94
C ASP A 24 -12.07 -3.81 4.02
N HIS A 25 -11.59 -3.34 2.86
CA HIS A 25 -10.53 -2.36 2.68
C HIS A 25 -10.88 -1.36 1.58
N ASP A 26 -10.20 -0.22 1.61
CA ASP A 26 -10.29 0.79 0.54
C ASP A 26 -9.38 0.39 -0.62
N ALA A 27 -9.83 0.65 -1.85
CA ALA A 27 -8.95 0.61 -3.01
C ALA A 27 -7.94 1.76 -2.91
N ASP A 28 -6.65 1.44 -2.87
CA ASP A 28 -5.59 2.41 -2.60
C ASP A 28 -5.55 3.50 -3.68
N LEU A 29 -5.47 3.10 -4.95
CA LEU A 29 -5.44 3.97 -6.11
C LEU A 29 -6.30 3.38 -7.22
N ILE A 30 -7.06 4.24 -7.90
CA ILE A 30 -7.80 3.89 -9.11
C ILE A 30 -7.40 4.88 -10.19
N LEU A 31 -6.91 4.34 -11.30
CA LEU A 31 -6.49 5.13 -12.45
C LEU A 31 -7.51 4.93 -13.58
N VAL A 32 -8.19 5.99 -13.99
CA VAL A 32 -9.15 6.00 -15.09
C VAL A 32 -8.49 6.71 -16.27
N GLY A 33 -8.47 6.11 -17.45
CA GLY A 33 -7.99 6.76 -18.68
C GLY A 33 -8.68 6.18 -19.91
N THR A 34 -8.47 6.80 -21.07
CA THR A 34 -9.05 6.35 -22.34
C THR A 34 -8.56 4.96 -22.74
N THR A 35 -7.39 4.58 -22.27
CA THR A 35 -6.72 3.29 -22.50
C THR A 35 -7.13 2.21 -21.50
N GLY A 36 -7.92 2.55 -20.48
CA GLY A 36 -8.47 1.56 -19.54
C GLY A 36 -8.67 2.06 -18.11
N LEU A 37 -9.00 1.11 -17.23
CA LEU A 37 -9.21 1.32 -15.80
C LEU A 37 -8.31 0.38 -15.01
N TRP A 38 -7.58 0.91 -14.02
CA TRP A 38 -6.68 0.12 -13.16
C TRP A 38 -7.06 0.27 -11.69
N ALA A 39 -7.14 -0.86 -10.99
CA ALA A 39 -7.26 -0.93 -9.55
C ALA A 39 -5.88 -1.27 -8.97
N ILE A 40 -5.23 -0.30 -8.36
CA ILE A 40 -3.83 -0.39 -7.96
C ILE A 40 -3.74 -0.45 -6.44
N GLU A 41 -3.38 -1.62 -5.92
CA GLU A 41 -3.00 -1.78 -4.51
C GLU A 41 -1.53 -1.41 -4.32
N VAL A 42 -1.23 -0.65 -3.26
CA VAL A 42 0.12 -0.11 -3.04
C VAL A 42 0.73 -0.73 -1.81
N THR A 43 1.94 -1.28 -1.97
CA THR A 43 2.71 -1.85 -0.86
C THR A 43 4.07 -1.20 -0.71
N ASN A 44 4.45 -0.94 0.54
CA ASN A 44 5.75 -0.41 0.93
C ASN A 44 6.56 -1.41 1.78
N LEU A 45 6.21 -2.70 1.72
CA LEU A 45 6.96 -3.75 2.40
C LEU A 45 8.38 -3.83 1.85
N GLY A 46 9.34 -4.26 2.69
CA GLY A 46 10.70 -4.58 2.24
C GLY A 46 10.94 -6.10 2.29
N GLY A 47 12.11 -6.52 1.80
CA GLY A 47 12.53 -7.92 1.86
C GLY A 47 12.16 -8.71 0.60
N LEU A 48 12.31 -10.03 0.70
CA LEU A 48 12.06 -10.98 -0.38
C LEU A 48 10.62 -11.48 -0.32
N HIS A 49 9.86 -11.27 -1.39
CA HIS A 49 8.48 -11.73 -1.54
C HIS A 49 8.31 -12.53 -2.83
N LYS A 50 7.27 -13.34 -2.87
CA LYS A 50 6.86 -14.09 -4.05
C LYS A 50 5.36 -13.95 -4.26
N ALA A 51 4.96 -13.51 -5.44
CA ALA A 51 3.59 -13.61 -5.93
C ALA A 51 3.49 -14.88 -6.77
N GLU A 52 2.78 -15.88 -6.28
CA GLU A 52 2.64 -17.19 -6.91
C GLU A 52 1.17 -17.59 -6.99
N GLY A 53 0.61 -17.71 -8.20
CA GLY A 53 -0.83 -17.94 -8.32
C GLY A 53 -1.62 -16.81 -7.63
N ALA A 54 -2.60 -17.20 -6.84
CA ALA A 54 -3.37 -16.28 -5.99
C ALA A 54 -2.71 -15.98 -4.64
N HIS A 55 -1.44 -16.36 -4.42
CA HIS A 55 -0.78 -16.25 -3.11
C HIS A 55 0.24 -15.13 -3.06
N TRP A 56 0.31 -14.49 -1.89
CA TRP A 56 1.36 -13.57 -1.53
C TRP A 56 2.20 -14.18 -0.41
N LEU A 57 3.47 -14.40 -0.71
CA LEU A 57 4.40 -15.10 0.18
C LEU A 57 5.55 -14.18 0.57
N ALA A 58 6.02 -14.28 1.81
CA ALA A 58 7.25 -13.63 2.25
C ALA A 58 8.31 -14.69 2.57
N PHE A 59 9.57 -14.39 2.30
CA PHE A 59 10.67 -15.26 2.68
C PHE A 59 10.87 -15.23 4.19
N ASN A 60 10.85 -16.39 4.82
CA ASN A 60 11.17 -16.59 6.23
C ASN A 60 12.61 -17.15 6.34
N PRO A 61 13.59 -16.37 6.83
CA PRO A 61 14.97 -16.84 6.96
C PRO A 61 15.14 -17.99 7.95
N GLY A 62 14.25 -18.10 8.95
CA GLY A 62 14.30 -19.17 9.95
C GLY A 62 13.89 -20.53 9.39
N ALA A 63 12.89 -20.54 8.50
CA ALA A 63 12.44 -21.74 7.80
C ALA A 63 13.16 -21.97 6.46
N VAL A 64 13.91 -20.97 5.98
CA VAL A 64 14.54 -20.93 4.64
C VAL A 64 13.51 -21.23 3.54
N ALA A 65 12.30 -20.68 3.69
CA ALA A 65 11.16 -20.95 2.82
C ALA A 65 10.30 -19.71 2.59
N PHE A 66 9.52 -19.72 1.49
CA PHE A 66 8.46 -18.76 1.27
C PHE A 66 7.18 -19.24 1.96
N GLU A 67 6.58 -18.37 2.77
CA GLU A 67 5.38 -18.69 3.55
C GLU A 67 4.27 -17.68 3.24
N PRO A 68 2.99 -18.11 3.18
CA PRO A 68 1.87 -17.20 3.03
C PRO A 68 1.81 -16.18 4.16
N VAL A 69 1.64 -14.90 3.80
CA VAL A 69 1.50 -13.83 4.79
C VAL A 69 0.23 -13.02 4.58
N ALA A 70 -0.34 -12.58 5.70
CA ALA A 70 -1.49 -11.69 5.70
C ALA A 70 -1.06 -10.20 5.79
N PRO A 71 -1.75 -9.29 5.08
CA PRO A 71 -2.78 -9.58 4.10
C PRO A 71 -2.21 -10.13 2.80
N ASN A 72 -2.99 -10.96 2.10
CA ASN A 72 -2.63 -11.43 0.76
C ASN A 72 -2.81 -10.29 -0.26
N LEU A 73 -1.69 -9.71 -0.72
CA LEU A 73 -1.72 -8.53 -1.59
C LEU A 73 -2.21 -8.83 -3.01
N VAL A 74 -1.98 -10.04 -3.51
CA VAL A 74 -2.49 -10.48 -4.82
C VAL A 74 -4.02 -10.53 -4.79
N GLU A 75 -4.58 -11.18 -3.77
CA GLU A 75 -6.02 -11.28 -3.61
C GLU A 75 -6.67 -9.92 -3.37
N ARG A 76 -6.04 -9.04 -2.59
CA ARG A 76 -6.56 -7.67 -2.41
C ARG A 76 -6.63 -6.91 -3.73
N ALA A 77 -5.58 -6.94 -4.55
CA ALA A 77 -5.60 -6.27 -5.85
C ALA A 77 -6.71 -6.83 -6.76
N ARG A 78 -6.85 -8.16 -6.79
CA ARG A 78 -7.90 -8.84 -7.56
C ARG A 78 -9.30 -8.46 -7.09
N GLN A 79 -9.51 -8.41 -5.77
CA GLN A 79 -10.78 -8.03 -5.16
C GLN A 79 -11.13 -6.57 -5.44
N SER A 80 -10.17 -5.65 -5.32
CA SER A 80 -10.35 -4.23 -5.68
C SER A 80 -10.78 -4.08 -7.14
N GLY A 81 -10.11 -4.74 -8.08
CA GLY A 81 -10.50 -4.73 -9.50
C GLY A 81 -11.92 -5.27 -9.71
N SER A 82 -12.24 -6.41 -9.11
CA SER A 82 -13.56 -7.05 -9.22
C SER A 82 -14.68 -6.19 -8.63
N ALA A 83 -14.44 -5.54 -7.49
CA ALA A 83 -15.42 -4.68 -6.83
C ALA A 83 -15.70 -3.40 -7.62
N ILE A 84 -14.68 -2.78 -8.20
CA ILE A 84 -14.84 -1.59 -9.07
C ILE A 84 -15.63 -1.99 -10.32
N TYR A 85 -15.27 -3.09 -10.96
CA TYR A 85 -15.98 -3.60 -12.13
C TYR A 85 -17.47 -3.84 -11.81
N ALA A 86 -17.75 -4.59 -10.73
CA ALA A 86 -19.12 -4.87 -10.31
C ALA A 86 -19.90 -3.60 -9.94
N TYR A 87 -19.25 -2.61 -9.33
CA TYR A 87 -19.87 -1.32 -9.04
C TYR A 87 -20.27 -0.59 -10.33
N LEU A 88 -19.32 -0.42 -11.27
CA LEU A 88 -19.56 0.31 -12.52
C LEU A 88 -20.55 -0.40 -13.43
N HIS A 89 -20.49 -1.73 -13.51
CA HIS A 89 -21.43 -2.50 -14.33
C HIS A 89 -22.87 -2.40 -13.79
N ARG A 90 -23.07 -2.35 -12.46
CA ARG A 90 -24.40 -2.10 -11.87
C ARG A 90 -24.94 -0.70 -12.17
N GLN A 91 -24.07 0.24 -12.53
CA GLN A 91 -24.42 1.59 -12.98
C GLN A 91 -24.57 1.68 -14.50
N ASN A 92 -24.58 0.53 -15.20
CA ASN A 92 -24.64 0.43 -16.67
C ASN A 92 -23.52 1.21 -17.39
N MET A 93 -22.33 1.32 -16.77
CA MET A 93 -21.19 2.00 -17.37
C MET A 93 -20.51 1.13 -18.44
N PRO A 94 -20.01 1.72 -19.54
CA PRO A 94 -19.39 1.00 -20.66
C PRO A 94 -17.95 0.57 -20.36
N VAL A 95 -17.68 0.01 -19.19
CA VAL A 95 -16.33 -0.42 -18.78
C VAL A 95 -16.20 -1.92 -19.02
N PRO A 96 -15.35 -2.38 -19.96
CA PRO A 96 -15.32 -3.79 -20.31
C PRO A 96 -14.56 -4.63 -19.29
N TRP A 97 -13.51 -4.09 -18.66
CA TRP A 97 -12.80 -4.71 -17.55
C TRP A 97 -12.06 -3.68 -16.68
N VAL A 98 -11.63 -4.13 -15.50
CA VAL A 98 -10.76 -3.37 -14.59
C VAL A 98 -9.50 -4.17 -14.36
N ASN A 99 -8.33 -3.59 -14.62
CA ASN A 99 -7.04 -4.25 -14.50
C ASN A 99 -6.56 -4.21 -13.04
N PRO A 100 -6.50 -5.35 -12.32
CA PRO A 100 -5.95 -5.38 -10.97
C PRO A 100 -4.42 -5.33 -11.02
N MET A 101 -3.83 -4.55 -10.11
CA MET A 101 -2.39 -4.32 -10.08
C MET A 101 -1.87 -4.19 -8.65
N LEU A 102 -0.69 -4.73 -8.41
CA LEU A 102 0.08 -4.52 -7.20
C LEU A 102 1.30 -3.65 -7.50
N LEU A 103 1.39 -2.49 -6.85
CA LEU A 103 2.50 -1.56 -6.99
C LEU A 103 3.41 -1.61 -5.76
N CYS A 104 4.64 -2.10 -5.97
CA CYS A 104 5.69 -2.23 -4.97
C CYS A 104 6.59 -0.98 -4.98
N ILE A 105 6.44 -0.09 -4.00
CA ILE A 105 7.12 1.21 -4.00
C ILE A 105 8.44 1.27 -3.21
N ASN A 106 8.71 0.24 -2.40
CA ASN A 106 9.93 0.17 -1.59
C ASN A 106 11.09 -0.38 -2.43
N PRO A 107 12.22 0.35 -2.57
CA PRO A 107 13.35 -0.10 -3.38
C PRO A 107 14.11 -1.30 -2.78
N LYS A 108 13.86 -1.63 -1.50
CA LYS A 108 14.44 -2.81 -0.82
C LYS A 108 13.53 -4.03 -0.91
N MET A 109 12.48 -3.96 -1.72
CA MET A 109 11.58 -5.06 -1.99
C MET A 109 12.02 -5.76 -3.26
N ASP A 110 12.22 -7.07 -3.17
CA ASP A 110 12.44 -7.93 -4.33
C ASP A 110 11.28 -8.91 -4.40
N VAL A 111 10.58 -8.91 -5.53
CA VAL A 111 9.36 -9.68 -5.73
C VAL A 111 9.55 -10.59 -6.93
N ARG A 112 9.50 -11.90 -6.67
CA ARG A 112 9.42 -12.90 -7.73
C ARG A 112 7.96 -13.10 -8.11
N VAL A 113 7.71 -13.17 -9.42
CA VAL A 113 6.37 -13.25 -9.99
C VAL A 113 6.27 -14.55 -10.77
N GLU A 114 5.34 -15.42 -10.38
CA GLU A 114 5.12 -16.72 -10.99
C GLU A 114 3.60 -16.96 -11.13
N ASP A 115 3.10 -17.08 -12.36
CA ASP A 115 1.70 -17.41 -12.66
C ASP A 115 0.64 -16.63 -11.85
N THR A 116 0.81 -15.33 -11.69
CA THR A 116 -0.09 -14.50 -10.88
C THR A 116 -1.23 -13.89 -11.72
N PRO A 117 -2.47 -13.78 -11.19
CA PRO A 117 -3.59 -13.17 -11.91
C PRO A 117 -3.57 -11.63 -11.89
N VAL A 118 -2.60 -10.99 -11.22
CA VAL A 118 -2.50 -9.53 -11.11
C VAL A 118 -1.15 -9.03 -11.63
N ALA A 119 -1.15 -7.89 -12.32
CA ALA A 119 0.10 -7.27 -12.72
C ALA A 119 0.88 -6.81 -11.47
N VAL A 120 2.15 -7.19 -11.34
CA VAL A 120 3.03 -6.75 -10.25
C VAL A 120 4.07 -5.81 -10.84
N LEU A 121 4.10 -4.57 -10.37
CA LEU A 121 5.06 -3.57 -10.80
C LEU A 121 5.94 -3.16 -9.64
N ASN A 122 7.26 -3.19 -9.85
CA ASN A 122 8.20 -2.53 -8.97
C ASN A 122 8.32 -1.05 -9.33
N ARG A 123 8.89 -0.26 -8.42
CA ARG A 123 9.16 1.16 -8.64
C ARG A 123 9.91 1.44 -9.95
N ALA A 124 10.84 0.57 -10.32
CA ALA A 124 11.65 0.70 -11.55
C ALA A 124 10.82 0.51 -12.83
N ASP A 125 9.70 -0.21 -12.75
CA ASP A 125 8.86 -0.53 -13.90
C ASP A 125 7.83 0.58 -14.20
N ILE A 126 7.60 1.50 -13.25
CA ILE A 126 6.61 2.59 -13.38
C ILE A 126 6.81 3.41 -14.66
N PRO A 127 8.02 3.91 -15.00
CA PRO A 127 8.19 4.71 -16.22
C PRO A 127 7.85 3.93 -17.49
N GLY A 128 8.23 2.64 -17.54
CA GLY A 128 7.91 1.75 -18.67
C GLY A 128 6.41 1.47 -18.76
N PHE A 129 5.76 1.22 -17.63
CA PHE A 129 4.31 1.06 -17.56
C PHE A 129 3.57 2.28 -18.11
N ILE A 130 3.99 3.49 -17.74
CA ILE A 130 3.36 4.73 -18.20
C ILE A 130 3.58 4.93 -19.70
N ALA A 131 4.82 4.75 -20.18
CA ALA A 131 5.15 4.89 -21.59
C ALA A 131 4.37 3.89 -22.47
N ASN A 132 4.15 2.68 -21.97
CA ASN A 132 3.41 1.63 -22.67
C ASN A 132 1.90 1.81 -22.55
N SER A 133 1.38 2.21 -21.38
CA SER A 133 -0.06 2.40 -21.19
C SER A 133 -0.60 3.55 -22.04
N ALA A 134 0.21 4.57 -22.29
CA ALA A 134 -0.14 5.68 -23.19
C ALA A 134 -0.04 5.34 -24.68
N LYS A 135 0.70 4.29 -25.07
CA LYS A 135 1.04 3.98 -26.47
C LYS A 135 0.44 2.68 -27.02
N ALA A 136 0.19 1.69 -26.16
CA ALA A 136 -0.02 0.31 -26.57
C ALA A 136 -1.47 -0.16 -26.51
N PHE A 137 -2.34 0.51 -25.74
CA PHE A 137 -3.75 0.14 -25.68
C PHE A 137 -4.54 1.01 -26.66
N GLU A 138 -5.32 0.38 -27.53
CA GLU A 138 -6.37 1.07 -28.27
C GLU A 138 -7.26 1.81 -27.26
N GLN A 139 -7.80 2.96 -27.66
CA GLN A 139 -8.73 3.70 -26.81
C GLN A 139 -9.99 2.87 -26.64
N ILE A 140 -10.13 2.29 -25.45
CA ILE A 140 -11.29 1.47 -25.06
C ILE A 140 -12.42 2.37 -24.56
N LEU A 141 -12.07 3.49 -23.94
CA LEU A 141 -12.99 4.50 -23.43
C LEU A 141 -12.79 5.81 -24.19
N ASN A 142 -13.88 6.50 -24.53
CA ASN A 142 -13.79 7.87 -25.00
C ASN A 142 -13.65 8.85 -23.82
N VAL A 143 -13.39 10.13 -24.11
CA VAL A 143 -13.19 11.15 -23.06
C VAL A 143 -14.44 11.36 -22.20
N ASP A 144 -15.63 11.26 -22.78
CA ASP A 144 -16.90 11.40 -22.06
C ASP A 144 -17.14 10.20 -21.12
N ASP A 145 -16.76 8.99 -21.52
CA ASP A 145 -16.79 7.79 -20.69
C ASP A 145 -15.84 7.94 -19.50
N VAL A 146 -14.60 8.40 -19.73
CA VAL A 146 -13.61 8.65 -18.67
C VAL A 146 -14.18 9.62 -17.64
N LYS A 147 -14.80 10.71 -18.11
CA LYS A 147 -15.45 11.71 -17.23
C LYS A 147 -16.59 11.08 -16.43
N THR A 148 -17.50 10.38 -17.10
CA THR A 148 -18.68 9.76 -16.48
C THR A 148 -18.31 8.70 -15.44
N VAL A 149 -17.34 7.84 -15.77
CA VAL A 149 -16.80 6.83 -14.85
C VAL A 149 -16.14 7.49 -13.64
N SER A 150 -15.32 8.51 -13.89
CA SER A 150 -14.62 9.24 -12.82
C SER A 150 -15.60 9.93 -11.87
N GLU A 151 -16.62 10.61 -12.40
CA GLU A 151 -17.65 11.28 -11.62
C GLU A 151 -18.44 10.28 -10.76
N SER A 152 -18.79 9.12 -11.31
CA SER A 152 -19.49 8.06 -10.57
C SER A 152 -18.65 7.50 -9.40
N LEU A 153 -17.35 7.29 -9.60
CA LEU A 153 -16.43 6.85 -8.55
C LEU A 153 -16.16 7.95 -7.50
N LEU A 154 -16.09 9.21 -7.92
CA LEU A 154 -15.94 10.34 -7.00
C LEU A 154 -17.19 10.57 -6.14
N ALA A 155 -18.39 10.40 -6.71
CA ALA A 155 -19.65 10.44 -5.95
C ALA A 155 -19.69 9.36 -4.86
N LEU A 156 -19.17 8.17 -5.14
CA LEU A 156 -19.01 7.11 -4.14
C LEU A 156 -18.04 7.51 -3.02
N SER A 157 -16.94 8.19 -3.34
CA SER A 157 -15.99 8.70 -2.33
C SER A 157 -16.68 9.64 -1.33
N GLN A 158 -17.57 10.51 -1.80
CA GLN A 158 -18.31 11.45 -0.95
C GLN A 158 -19.32 10.76 -0.05
N THR A 159 -19.88 9.63 -0.49
CA THR A 159 -20.81 8.83 0.32
C THR A 159 -20.05 7.98 1.35
N SER A 160 -18.85 7.51 1.00
CA SER A 160 -18.02 6.68 1.88
C SER A 160 -17.38 7.45 3.04
N THR A 161 -17.11 8.75 2.91
CA THR A 161 -16.55 9.56 4.00
C THR A 161 -17.49 9.68 5.21
N ALA A 162 -18.79 9.44 5.05
CA ALA A 162 -19.76 9.39 6.15
C ALA A 162 -19.68 8.08 6.96
N LYS A 163 -19.17 6.99 6.37
CA LYS A 163 -19.11 5.66 7.01
C LYS A 163 -17.73 5.46 7.65
N VAL A 164 -17.55 6.04 8.84
CA VAL A 164 -16.50 5.77 9.84
C VAL A 164 -15.17 5.25 9.23
N ARG A 165 -14.25 6.18 8.95
CA ARG A 165 -12.82 5.89 8.77
C ARG A 165 -12.34 5.03 9.93
N ARG A 166 -12.25 3.70 9.76
CA ARG A 166 -11.46 2.88 10.67
C ARG A 166 -10.01 3.32 10.46
N PRO A 167 -9.28 3.73 11.51
CA PRO A 167 -7.88 4.06 11.36
C PRO A 167 -7.19 2.85 10.74
N ARG A 168 -6.64 3.03 9.54
CA ARG A 168 -5.74 2.09 8.89
C ARG A 168 -4.69 1.79 9.95
N ARG A 169 -4.75 0.62 10.59
CA ARG A 169 -3.70 0.18 11.50
C ARG A 169 -2.47 0.14 10.61
N LEU A 170 -1.65 1.19 10.68
CA LEU A 170 -0.28 1.10 10.19
C LEU A 170 0.24 -0.21 10.80
N PRO A 171 0.91 -1.07 10.02
CA PRO A 171 1.68 -2.14 10.64
C PRO A 171 2.54 -1.43 11.68
N THR A 172 2.24 -1.69 12.95
CA THR A 172 3.04 -1.18 14.07
C THR A 172 4.45 -1.52 13.68
N LEU A 173 5.26 -0.48 13.52
CA LEU A 173 6.68 -0.59 13.25
C LEU A 173 7.18 -1.65 14.23
N GLY A 174 7.40 -2.85 13.74
CA GLY A 174 7.83 -3.97 14.55
C GLY A 174 9.27 -3.68 14.88
N LEU A 175 9.51 -2.79 15.85
CA LEU A 175 10.79 -2.74 16.54
C LEU A 175 10.96 -4.15 17.09
N MET A 176 11.87 -4.88 16.47
CA MET A 176 12.17 -6.24 16.87
C MET A 176 12.52 -6.19 18.35
N ARG A 177 12.10 -7.23 19.10
CA ARG A 177 12.36 -7.36 20.55
C ARG A 177 13.79 -7.00 21.02
N PRO A 178 14.88 -7.15 20.23
CA PRO A 178 16.21 -6.69 20.64
C PRO A 178 16.33 -5.17 20.84
N GLU A 179 15.65 -4.34 20.05
CA GLU A 179 15.79 -2.87 20.12
C GLU A 179 15.13 -2.31 21.39
N LEU A 180 14.01 -2.90 21.81
CA LEU A 180 13.33 -2.56 23.07
C LEU A 180 14.21 -2.90 24.30
N ILE A 181 14.98 -3.99 24.23
CA ILE A 181 15.94 -4.37 25.28
C ILE A 181 17.07 -3.34 25.36
N VAL A 182 17.60 -2.89 24.21
CA VAL A 182 18.66 -1.88 24.17
C VAL A 182 18.18 -0.55 24.73
N ILE A 183 16.98 -0.10 24.36
CA ILE A 183 16.39 1.14 24.89
C ILE A 183 16.14 1.02 26.40
N GLY A 184 15.63 -0.13 26.86
CA GLY A 184 15.43 -0.40 28.29
C GLY A 184 16.72 -0.37 29.10
N LEU A 185 17.79 -1.00 28.60
CA LEU A 185 19.11 -0.99 29.25
C LEU A 185 19.71 0.42 29.30
N LEU A 186 19.59 1.19 28.21
CA LEU A 186 20.11 2.55 28.15
C LEU A 186 19.38 3.48 29.15
N ALA A 187 18.06 3.33 29.26
CA ALA A 187 17.25 4.07 30.24
C ALA A 187 17.62 3.71 31.69
N LEU A 188 17.77 2.41 31.98
CA LEU A 188 18.17 1.94 33.30
C LEU A 188 19.55 2.47 33.70
N MET A 189 20.52 2.42 32.79
CA MET A 189 21.86 2.94 33.01
C MET A 189 21.84 4.44 33.36
N ASN A 190 21.04 5.24 32.64
CA ASN A 190 20.89 6.67 32.93
C ASN A 190 20.26 6.93 34.31
N VAL A 191 19.25 6.15 34.71
CA VAL A 191 18.65 6.26 36.05
C VAL A 191 19.66 5.91 37.14
N CYS A 192 20.46 4.86 36.95
CA CYS A 192 21.53 4.49 37.89
C CYS A 192 22.59 5.58 38.02
N LEU A 193 23.02 6.19 36.92
CA LEU A 193 23.99 7.29 36.95
C LEU A 193 23.46 8.50 37.71
N LEU A 194 22.21 8.91 37.47
CA LEU A 194 21.58 10.03 38.16
C LEU A 194 21.39 9.74 39.66
N GLY A 195 20.94 8.53 40.01
CA GLY A 195 20.77 8.11 41.40
C GLY A 195 22.10 8.06 42.16
N GLY A 196 23.16 7.54 41.54
CA GLY A 196 24.50 7.52 42.10
C GLY A 196 25.05 8.94 42.33
N PHE A 197 24.84 9.85 41.38
CA PHE A 197 25.26 11.25 41.50
C PHE A 197 24.51 11.98 42.63
N ALA A 198 23.19 11.77 42.73
CA ALA A 198 22.39 12.35 43.80
C ALA A 198 22.83 11.87 45.19
N LEU A 199 23.15 10.58 45.32
CA LEU A 199 23.61 9.99 46.58
C LEU A 199 25.01 10.46 46.95
N LEU A 200 25.88 10.68 45.96
CA LEU A 200 27.22 11.24 46.16
C LEU A 200 27.15 12.71 46.60
N ILE A 201 26.29 13.52 45.97
CA ILE A 201 26.02 14.91 46.39
C ILE A 201 25.48 14.93 47.81
N TRP A 202 24.47 14.11 48.13
CA TRP A 202 23.88 14.03 49.46
C TRP A 202 24.92 13.66 50.53
N ARG A 203 25.75 12.66 50.24
CA ARG A 203 26.81 12.26 51.18
C ARG A 203 27.83 13.38 51.36
N ASN A 204 28.24 14.05 50.29
CA ASN A 204 29.18 15.18 50.38
C ASN A 204 28.59 16.36 51.18
N THR A 205 27.28 16.61 51.10
CA THR A 205 26.62 17.63 51.92
C THR A 205 26.49 17.23 53.40
N LEU A 206 26.41 15.93 53.72
CA LEU A 206 26.40 15.44 55.10
C LEU A 206 27.79 15.41 55.75
N THR A 207 28.86 15.34 54.94
CA THR A 207 30.26 15.28 55.41
C THR A 207 31.03 16.59 55.18
N GLY A 208 30.34 17.67 54.81
CA GLY A 208 30.91 19.01 54.83
C GLY A 208 31.19 19.47 56.27
N PRO A 209 32.23 20.29 56.49
CA PRO A 209 32.79 20.57 57.82
C PRO A 209 31.81 21.19 58.82
#